data_AF-A0A7C3VLW9-F1
#
_entry.id   AF-A0A7C3VLW9-F1
#
_cell.length_a   1.000
_cell.length_b   1.000
_cell.length_c   1.000
_cell.angle_alpha   90.00
_cell.angle_beta   90.00
_cell.angle_gamma   90.00
#
_symmetry.space_group_name_H-M   'P 1'
#
loop_
_entity.id
_entity.type
_entity.pdbx_description
1 polymer ?
#
loop_
_entity_poly.entity_id
_entity_poly.type
_entity_poly.pdbx_seq_one_letter_code
_entity_poly.pdbx_strand_id
1 'polypeptide(L)'
;MVQIIGWGHTQFGKLAEMGLEDLIVAAGREALEHSGVAPKDIDAIYVGHYNGGMVRDGFPSSLALAIHKDLRFTPAARLENACASGSAAV
;
A
#
# COMPACT_ATOMS: atom_id res chain seq x y z
N MET A 1 -22.49 -4.35 4.07
CA MET A 1 -21.77 -5.47 3.41
C MET A 1 -20.46 -4.91 2.89
N VAL A 2 -19.34 -5.63 3.06
CA VAL A 2 -18.02 -5.20 2.55
C VAL A 2 -17.71 -6.02 1.29
N GLN A 3 -17.08 -5.40 0.29
CA GLN A 3 -16.74 -6.01 -1.00
C GLN A 3 -15.31 -5.64 -1.39
N ILE A 4 -14.63 -6.55 -2.10
CA ILE A 4 -13.33 -6.27 -2.74
C ILE A 4 -13.62 -5.95 -4.20
N ILE A 5 -13.33 -4.72 -4.61
CA ILE A 5 -13.63 -4.21 -5.96
C ILE A 5 -12.38 -3.98 -6.81
N GLY A 6 -11.19 -4.03 -6.21
CA GLY A 6 -9.91 -3.79 -6.87
C GLY A 6 -8.80 -4.62 -6.24
N TRP A 7 -7.78 -4.95 -7.02
CA TRP A 7 -6.58 -5.65 -6.56
C TRP A 7 -5.39 -5.30 -7.45
N GLY A 8 -4.19 -5.44 -6.92
CA GLY A 8 -2.93 -5.23 -7.64
C GLY A 8 -1.78 -5.88 -6.89
N HIS A 9 -0.74 -6.29 -7.60
CA HIS A 9 0.42 -6.97 -7.02
C HIS A 9 1.68 -6.77 -7.85
N THR A 10 2.82 -6.63 -7.19
CA THR A 10 4.11 -6.66 -7.88
C THR A 10 4.55 -8.09 -8.14
N GLN A 11 5.56 -8.28 -9.01
CA GLN A 11 6.28 -9.54 -9.09
C GLN A 11 6.91 -9.90 -7.74
N PHE A 12 6.88 -11.19 -7.39
CA PHE A 12 7.53 -11.70 -6.18
C PHE A 12 8.95 -12.18 -6.53
N GLY A 13 9.95 -11.72 -5.78
CA GLY A 13 11.34 -12.11 -5.99
C GLY A 13 12.33 -11.06 -5.50
N LYS A 14 13.58 -11.19 -5.97
CA LYS A 14 14.65 -10.22 -5.65
C LYS A 14 14.61 -9.05 -6.65
N LEU A 15 13.99 -7.95 -6.24
CA LEU A 15 13.86 -6.73 -7.04
C LEU A 15 14.86 -5.68 -6.54
N ALA A 16 16.12 -5.79 -6.96
CA ALA A 16 17.21 -4.95 -6.44
C ALA A 16 17.10 -3.46 -6.86
N GLU A 17 16.40 -3.19 -7.96
CA GLU A 17 16.24 -1.84 -8.53
C GLU A 17 15.01 -1.09 -7.96
N MET A 18 14.21 -1.73 -7.10
CA MET A 18 13.00 -1.15 -6.53
C MET A 18 13.11 -0.99 -5.02
N GLY A 19 12.84 0.22 -4.53
CA GLY A 19 12.66 0.48 -3.11
C GLY A 19 11.28 0.05 -2.62
N LEU A 20 11.07 0.15 -1.30
CA LEU A 20 9.78 -0.14 -0.68
C LEU A 20 8.66 0.76 -1.25
N GLU A 21 8.95 2.05 -1.45
CA GLU A 21 7.99 3.00 -2.02
C GLU A 21 7.60 2.61 -3.44
N ASP A 22 8.55 2.24 -4.30
CA ASP A 22 8.28 1.82 -5.67
C ASP A 22 7.31 0.62 -5.72
N LEU A 23 7.51 -0.34 -4.80
CA LEU A 23 6.65 -1.53 -4.70
C LEU A 23 5.24 -1.17 -4.23
N ILE A 24 5.11 -0.31 -3.21
CA ILE A 24 3.82 0.19 -2.71
C ILE A 24 3.08 0.95 -3.83
N VAL A 25 3.77 1.84 -4.53
CA VAL A 25 3.19 2.66 -5.60
C VAL A 25 2.75 1.79 -6.77
N ALA A 26 3.56 0.81 -7.18
CA ALA A 26 3.23 -0.08 -8.29
C ALA A 26 1.96 -0.90 -8.00
N ALA A 27 1.92 -1.63 -6.88
CA ALA A 27 0.76 -2.43 -6.51
C ALA A 27 -0.49 -1.57 -6.23
N GLY A 28 -0.31 -0.42 -5.58
CA GLY A 28 -1.41 0.50 -5.26
C GLY A 28 -2.03 1.16 -6.49
N ARG A 29 -1.23 1.52 -7.50
CA ARG A 29 -1.72 2.08 -8.77
C ARG A 29 -2.55 1.07 -9.55
N GLU A 30 -2.06 -0.17 -9.65
CA GLU A 30 -2.80 -1.25 -10.30
C GLU A 30 -4.14 -1.51 -9.60
N ALA A 31 -4.14 -1.58 -8.26
CA ALA A 31 -5.36 -1.78 -7.49
C ALA A 31 -6.38 -0.65 -7.66
N LEU A 32 -5.90 0.60 -7.67
CA LEU A 32 -6.74 1.78 -7.89
C LEU A 32 -7.34 1.77 -9.31
N GLU A 33 -6.53 1.49 -10.33
CA GLU A 33 -6.97 1.37 -11.72
C GLU A 33 -8.02 0.25 -11.89
N HIS A 34 -7.75 -0.94 -11.35
CA HIS A 34 -8.67 -2.08 -11.41
C HIS A 34 -10.01 -1.78 -10.70
N SER A 35 -9.99 -1.01 -9.61
CA SER A 35 -11.20 -0.65 -8.87
C SER A 35 -12.13 0.31 -9.62
N GLY A 36 -11.59 1.13 -10.53
CA GLY A 36 -12.32 2.22 -11.18
C GLY A 36 -12.75 3.35 -10.25
N VAL A 37 -12.35 3.35 -8.98
CA VAL A 37 -12.66 4.39 -7.99
C VAL A 37 -11.78 5.60 -8.22
N ALA A 38 -12.34 6.81 -8.09
CA ALA A 38 -11.53 8.01 -8.14
C ALA A 38 -10.69 8.11 -6.85
N PRO A 39 -9.37 8.35 -6.92
CA PRO A 39 -8.50 8.34 -5.73
C PRO A 39 -8.93 9.30 -4.61
N LYS A 40 -9.57 10.42 -4.95
CA LYS A 40 -10.13 11.38 -3.97
C LYS A 40 -11.26 10.80 -3.10
N ASP A 41 -11.87 9.69 -3.53
CA ASP A 41 -12.97 9.02 -2.83
C ASP A 41 -12.43 7.93 -1.86
N ILE A 42 -11.10 7.80 -1.71
CA ILE A 42 -10.48 6.89 -0.74
C ILE A 42 -10.38 7.57 0.62
N ASP A 43 -11.15 7.07 1.59
CA ASP A 43 -11.25 7.64 2.94
C ASP A 43 -10.07 7.28 3.86
N ALA A 44 -9.45 6.12 3.65
CA ALA A 44 -8.38 5.61 4.51
C ALA A 44 -7.48 4.60 3.77
N ILE A 45 -6.23 4.50 4.22
CA ILE A 45 -5.24 3.55 3.72
C ILE A 45 -4.68 2.72 4.90
N TYR A 46 -4.63 1.41 4.74
CA TYR A 46 -4.04 0.49 5.71
C TYR A 46 -2.87 -0.26 5.07
N VAL A 47 -1.67 -0.10 5.63
CA VAL A 47 -0.44 -0.67 5.08
C VAL A 47 0.06 -1.78 5.99
N GLY A 48 -0.06 -3.03 5.53
CA GLY A 48 0.55 -4.19 6.17
C GLY A 48 2.04 -4.24 5.86
N HIS A 49 2.90 -3.97 6.84
CA HIS A 49 4.36 -4.02 6.64
C HIS A 49 5.07 -4.59 7.87
N TYR A 50 5.65 -5.76 7.70
CA TYR A 50 6.47 -6.39 8.72
C TYR A 50 7.86 -5.77 8.77
N ASN A 51 8.31 -5.47 9.99
CA ASN A 51 9.68 -5.10 10.30
C ASN A 51 10.24 -3.93 9.46
N GLY A 52 9.78 -2.72 9.77
CA GLY A 52 10.32 -1.48 9.20
C GLY A 52 11.81 -1.23 9.49
N GLY A 53 12.47 -2.02 10.35
CA GLY A 53 13.91 -1.96 10.58
C GLY A 53 14.75 -2.62 9.48
N MET A 54 14.13 -3.38 8.57
CA MET A 54 14.82 -4.03 7.44
C MET A 54 14.91 -3.15 6.19
N VAL A 55 14.29 -1.97 6.21
CA VAL A 55 14.27 -1.00 5.12
C VAL A 55 14.82 0.33 5.59
N ARG A 56 15.32 1.14 4.66
CA ARG A 56 15.88 2.47 4.98
C ARG A 56 14.80 3.46 5.43
N ASP A 57 13.56 3.28 4.98
CA ASP A 57 12.42 4.10 5.37
C ASP A 57 11.48 3.31 6.29
N GLY A 58 11.44 3.72 7.57
CA GLY A 58 10.65 3.06 8.61
C GLY A 58 9.21 3.53 8.71
N PHE A 59 8.75 4.46 7.85
CA PHE A 59 7.44 5.09 7.91
C PHE A 59 6.55 4.72 6.70
N PRO A 60 6.20 3.43 6.52
CA PRO A 60 5.54 2.95 5.31
C PRO A 60 4.12 3.50 5.10
N SER A 61 3.46 4.03 6.14
CA SER A 61 2.13 4.62 6.02
C SER A 61 2.10 5.80 5.06
N SER A 62 3.08 6.70 5.13
CA SER A 62 3.15 7.88 4.25
C SER A 62 3.54 7.53 2.82
N LEU A 63 4.25 6.41 2.60
CA LEU A 63 4.65 5.97 1.26
C LEU A 63 3.46 5.66 0.36
N ALA A 64 2.35 5.18 0.94
CA ALA A 64 1.14 4.92 0.17
C ALA A 64 0.49 6.20 -0.40
N LEU A 65 0.79 7.37 0.15
CA LEU A 65 0.29 8.65 -0.40
C LEU A 65 0.91 8.96 -1.78
N ALA A 66 2.03 8.33 -2.14
CA ALA A 66 2.66 8.47 -3.45
C ALA A 66 1.96 7.67 -4.56
N ILE A 67 1.00 6.79 -4.22
CA ILE A 67 0.19 6.03 -5.20
C ILE A 67 -0.47 7.00 -6.19
N HIS A 68 -1.10 8.07 -5.67
CA HIS A 68 -1.74 9.11 -6.46
C HIS A 68 -1.76 10.45 -5.71
N LYS A 69 -1.60 11.57 -6.43
CA LYS A 69 -1.54 12.94 -5.85
C LYS A 69 -2.78 13.32 -5.02
N ASP A 70 -3.94 12.78 -5.37
CA ASP A 70 -5.22 13.06 -4.70
C ASP A 70 -5.37 12.31 -3.37
N LEU A 71 -4.47 11.36 -3.06
CA LEU A 71 -4.40 10.70 -1.76
C LEU A 71 -3.64 11.55 -0.74
N ARG A 72 -3.17 12.74 -1.12
CA ARG A 72 -2.50 13.65 -0.19
C ARG A 72 -3.45 13.96 0.97
N PHE A 73 -2.97 13.70 2.19
CA PHE A 73 -3.70 13.83 3.46
C PHE A 73 -4.74 12.74 3.75
N THR A 74 -4.91 11.73 2.91
CA THR A 74 -5.71 10.56 3.27
C THR A 74 -5.09 9.90 4.52
N PRO A 75 -5.88 9.65 5.58
CA PRO A 75 -5.40 8.95 6.76
C PRO A 75 -4.78 7.60 6.40
N ALA A 76 -3.55 7.36 6.84
CA ALA A 76 -2.82 6.12 6.56
C ALA A 76 -2.27 5.52 7.86
N ALA A 77 -2.52 4.23 8.08
CA ALA A 77 -2.06 3.50 9.26
C ALA A 77 -1.22 2.28 8.87
N ARG A 78 -0.12 2.05 9.57
CA ARG A 78 0.66 0.81 9.45
C ARG A 78 0.12 -0.23 10.42
N LEU A 79 -0.07 -1.45 9.93
CA LEU A 79 -0.34 -2.61 10.78
C LEU A 79 0.81 -3.60 10.69
N GLU A 80 1.15 -4.18 11.84
CA GLU A 80 2.17 -5.21 11.94
C GLU A 80 1.63 -6.39 12.76
N ASN A 81 1.67 -7.58 12.15
CA ASN A 81 1.35 -8.86 12.78
C ASN A 81 2.21 -9.98 12.18
N ALA A 82 3.53 -9.79 12.13
CA ALA A 82 4.47 -10.70 11.47
C ALA A 82 4.00 -11.07 10.04
N CYS A 83 4.00 -12.36 9.69
CA CYS A 83 3.53 -12.84 8.38
C CYS A 83 2.06 -12.50 8.08
N ALA A 84 1.24 -12.22 9.11
CA ALA A 84 -0.17 -11.87 8.99
C ALA A 84 -0.41 -10.34 8.89
N SER A 85 0.65 -9.53 8.70
CA SER A 85 0.51 -8.06 8.57
C SER A 85 -0.39 -7.67 7.40
N GLY A 86 -0.33 -8.40 6.28
CA GLY A 86 -1.20 -8.16 5.13
C GLY A 86 -2.68 -8.44 5.43
N SER A 87 -2.99 -9.56 6.09
CA SER A 87 -4.37 -9.89 6.47
C SER A 87 -4.92 -9.00 7.57
N ALA A 88 -4.06 -8.43 8.42
CA ALA A 88 -4.51 -7.47 9.43
C ALA A 88 -5.01 -6.16 8.80
N ALA A 89 -4.51 -5.81 7.61
CA ALA A 89 -4.83 -4.58 6.89
C ALA A 89 -6.08 -4.67 5.98
N VAL A 90 -6.76 -5.82 5.96
CA VAL A 90 -7.97 -6.09 5.15
C VAL A 90 -9.12 -6.50 6.07
#